data_AF-A0A935BXB1-F1
#
_entry.id   AF-A0A935BXB1-F1
#
_cell.length_a   1.000
_cell.length_b   1.000
_cell.length_c   1.000
_cell.angle_alpha   90.00
_cell.angle_beta   90.00
_cell.angle_gamma   90.00
#
_symmetry.space_group_name_H-M   'P 1'
#
loop_
_entity.id
_entity.type
_entity.pdbx_description
1 polymer ?
#
loop_
_entity_poly.entity_id
_entity_poly.type
_entity_poly.pdbx_seq_one_letter_code
_entity_poly.pdbx_strand_id
1 'polypeptide(L)'
;MTLPQISRYPVPELKDLPEDLRTRILEVQQKAGFVPNVFLALAHRPAEWRAFMAYHDALLLKDTGSLSKGEREMIIVVTSAANQCLYCVVAHGAILRVY
;
A
#
# COMPACT_ATOMS: atom_id res chain seq x y z
N MET A 1 14.92 -18.68 -11.97
CA MET A 1 14.81 -18.19 -10.58
C MET A 1 13.34 -18.06 -10.26
N THR A 2 12.86 -18.69 -9.19
CA THR A 2 11.48 -18.50 -8.70
C THR A 2 11.40 -17.16 -7.98
N LEU A 3 10.32 -16.41 -8.22
CA LEU A 3 10.10 -15.14 -7.53
C LEU A 3 9.98 -15.37 -6.02
N PRO A 4 10.56 -14.49 -5.18
CA PRO A 4 10.44 -14.61 -3.73
C PRO A 4 8.99 -14.42 -3.28
N GLN A 5 8.60 -15.14 -2.23
CA GLN A 5 7.27 -15.06 -1.63
C GLN A 5 7.05 -13.69 -0.99
N ILE A 6 5.93 -13.03 -1.32
CA ILE A 6 5.61 -11.67 -0.86
C ILE A 6 4.81 -11.61 0.45
N SER A 7 4.22 -12.73 0.87
CA SER A 7 3.39 -12.85 2.07
C SER A 7 3.44 -14.27 2.60
N ARG A 8 3.43 -14.44 3.93
CA ARG A 8 3.28 -15.75 4.57
C ARG A 8 1.92 -16.41 4.27
N TYR A 9 0.88 -15.61 4.09
CA TYR A 9 -0.48 -16.08 3.80
C TYR A 9 -0.73 -16.21 2.29
N PRO A 10 -1.74 -16.99 1.86
CA PRO A 10 -2.10 -17.10 0.45
C PRO A 10 -2.40 -15.74 -0.16
N VAL A 11 -1.79 -15.46 -1.32
CA VAL A 11 -2.06 -14.27 -2.12
C VAL A 11 -3.04 -14.68 -3.22
N PRO A 12 -4.26 -14.12 -3.25
CA PRO A 12 -5.25 -14.47 -4.25
C PRO A 12 -4.86 -13.95 -5.64
N GLU A 13 -5.23 -14.70 -6.69
CA GLU A 13 -5.12 -14.25 -8.07
C GLU A 13 -6.12 -13.12 -8.35
N LEU A 14 -5.74 -12.15 -9.21
CA LEU A 14 -6.61 -10.99 -9.51
C LEU A 14 -7.98 -11.37 -10.05
N LYS A 15 -8.05 -12.46 -10.83
CA LYS A 15 -9.31 -12.98 -11.42
C LYS A 15 -10.29 -13.48 -10.37
N ASP A 16 -9.81 -13.84 -9.18
CA ASP A 16 -10.61 -14.39 -8.09
C ASP A 16 -11.02 -13.31 -7.08
N LEU A 17 -10.55 -12.07 -7.26
CA LEU A 17 -10.91 -10.93 -6.42
C LEU A 17 -12.24 -10.29 -6.82
N PRO A 18 -12.99 -9.73 -5.85
CA PRO A 18 -14.10 -8.82 -6.11
C PRO A 18 -13.71 -7.69 -7.09
N GLU A 19 -14.66 -7.28 -7.93
CA GLU A 19 -14.43 -6.32 -9.00
C GLU A 19 -13.87 -4.99 -8.49
N ASP A 20 -14.37 -4.47 -7.37
CA ASP A 20 -13.94 -3.19 -6.80
C ASP A 20 -12.46 -3.22 -6.35
N LEU A 21 -12.01 -4.33 -5.74
CA LEU A 21 -10.60 -4.53 -5.40
C LEU A 21 -9.74 -4.60 -6.66
N ARG A 22 -10.18 -5.39 -7.65
CA ARG A 22 -9.45 -5.58 -8.91
C ARG A 22 -9.28 -4.26 -9.66
N THR A 23 -10.33 -3.48 -9.78
CA THR A 23 -10.32 -2.16 -10.43
C THR A 23 -9.29 -1.26 -9.75
N ARG A 24 -9.34 -1.13 -8.43
CA ARG A 24 -8.39 -0.29 -7.69
C ARG A 24 -6.95 -0.80 -7.77
N ILE A 25 -6.74 -2.12 -7.84
CA ILE A 25 -5.40 -2.70 -8.06
C ILE A 25 -4.86 -2.37 -9.46
N LEU A 26 -5.71 -2.44 -10.48
CA LEU A 26 -5.32 -2.09 -11.85
C LEU A 26 -5.07 -0.59 -12.01
N GLU A 27 -5.83 0.25 -11.33
CA GLU A 27 -5.59 1.71 -11.31
C GLU A 27 -4.22 2.06 -10.72
N VAL A 28 -3.83 1.44 -9.59
CA VAL A 28 -2.50 1.68 -9.02
C VAL A 28 -1.41 1.13 -9.94
N GLN A 29 -1.64 -0.02 -10.60
CA GLN A 29 -0.71 -0.57 -11.59
C GLN A 29 -0.47 0.40 -12.74
N GLN A 30 -1.53 1.01 -13.29
CA GLN A 30 -1.40 1.97 -14.38
C GLN A 30 -0.61 3.22 -13.95
N LYS A 31 -0.80 3.70 -12.71
CA LYS A 31 -0.12 4.89 -12.19
C LYS A 31 1.34 4.65 -11.81
N ALA A 32 1.63 3.51 -11.19
CA ALA A 32 2.95 3.20 -10.63
C ALA A 32 3.82 2.32 -11.54
N GLY A 33 3.24 1.69 -12.58
CA GLY A 33 3.92 0.72 -13.44
C GLY A 33 4.05 -0.68 -12.83
N PHE A 34 3.61 -0.87 -11.58
CA PHE A 34 3.57 -2.15 -10.87
C PHE A 34 2.51 -2.11 -9.76
N VAL A 35 2.19 -3.27 -9.17
CA VAL A 35 1.28 -3.35 -8.01
C VAL A 35 2.11 -3.47 -6.73
N PRO A 36 2.05 -2.51 -5.78
CA PRO A 36 2.69 -2.67 -4.48
C PRO A 36 2.14 -3.89 -3.73
N ASN A 37 3.02 -4.74 -3.18
CA ASN A 37 2.62 -6.03 -2.61
C ASN A 37 1.55 -5.94 -1.51
N VAL A 38 1.44 -4.83 -0.78
CA VAL A 38 0.38 -4.61 0.22
C VAL A 38 -1.02 -4.76 -0.37
N PHE A 39 -1.22 -4.33 -1.62
CA PHE A 39 -2.51 -4.45 -2.31
C PHE A 39 -2.88 -5.91 -2.54
N LEU A 40 -1.91 -6.75 -2.92
CA LEU A 40 -2.12 -8.17 -3.19
C LEU A 40 -2.19 -9.00 -1.90
N ALA A 41 -1.28 -8.75 -0.97
CA ALA A 41 -1.18 -9.51 0.28
C ALA A 41 -2.42 -9.30 1.18
N LEU A 42 -2.91 -8.07 1.31
CA LEU A 42 -4.12 -7.79 2.11
C LEU A 42 -5.40 -8.24 1.39
N ALA A 43 -5.39 -8.40 0.06
CA ALA A 43 -6.57 -8.85 -0.68
C ALA A 43 -7.00 -10.28 -0.31
N HIS A 44 -6.15 -11.04 0.40
CA HIS A 44 -6.53 -12.27 1.10
C HIS A 44 -7.76 -12.09 1.99
N ARG A 45 -7.97 -10.88 2.54
CA ARG A 45 -9.12 -10.51 3.38
C ARG A 45 -9.83 -9.27 2.83
N PRO A 46 -10.77 -9.43 1.86
CA PRO A 46 -11.35 -8.29 1.15
C PRO A 46 -12.05 -7.24 2.03
N ALA A 47 -12.72 -7.64 3.11
CA ALA A 47 -13.36 -6.68 4.02
C ALA A 47 -12.34 -5.83 4.77
N GLU A 48 -11.28 -6.46 5.28
CA GLU A 48 -10.17 -5.79 5.96
C GLU A 48 -9.41 -4.87 5.00
N TRP A 49 -9.17 -5.34 3.76
CA TRP A 49 -8.54 -4.55 2.71
C TRP A 49 -9.31 -3.25 2.43
N ARG A 50 -10.63 -3.31 2.29
CA ARG A 50 -11.46 -2.12 2.02
C ARG A 50 -11.35 -1.10 3.14
N ALA A 51 -11.48 -1.56 4.39
CA ALA A 51 -11.36 -0.70 5.55
C ALA A 51 -9.96 -0.06 5.64
N PHE A 52 -8.90 -0.84 5.40
CA PHE A 52 -7.52 -0.36 5.38
C PHE A 52 -7.32 0.73 4.32
N MET A 53 -7.77 0.47 3.09
CA MET A 53 -7.61 1.41 1.97
C MET A 53 -8.43 2.69 2.16
N ALA A 54 -9.65 2.58 2.67
CA ALA A 54 -10.47 3.74 2.99
C ALA A 54 -9.81 4.62 4.07
N TYR A 55 -9.25 4.00 5.12
CA TYR A 55 -8.60 4.76 6.19
C TYR A 55 -7.27 5.39 5.73
N HIS A 56 -6.49 4.67 4.92
CA HIS A 56 -5.32 5.20 4.25
C HIS A 56 -5.64 6.47 3.46
N ASP A 57 -6.67 6.42 2.61
CA ASP A 57 -7.04 7.56 1.76
C ASP A 57 -7.51 8.75 2.59
N ALA A 58 -8.32 8.50 3.62
CA ALA A 58 -8.81 9.53 4.53
C ALA A 58 -7.67 10.28 5.25
N LEU A 59 -6.53 9.64 5.48
CA LEU A 59 -5.38 10.24 6.14
C LEU A 59 -4.36 10.83 5.17
N LEU A 60 -4.05 10.13 4.08
CA LEU A 60 -2.92 10.46 3.21
C LEU A 60 -3.30 11.20 1.94
N LEU A 61 -4.51 11.00 1.42
CA LEU A 61 -4.97 11.64 0.18
C LEU A 61 -5.89 12.85 0.41
N LYS A 62 -6.25 13.16 1.65
CA LYS A 62 -7.05 14.35 1.96
C LYS A 62 -6.36 15.64 1.52
N ASP A 63 -7.16 16.56 0.98
CA ASP A 63 -6.75 17.92 0.59
C ASP A 63 -6.77 18.91 1.78
N THR A 64 -7.14 18.44 2.97
CA THR A 64 -7.23 19.24 4.19
C THR A 64 -6.09 18.94 5.17
N GLY A 65 -5.80 19.91 6.05
CA GLY A 65 -4.75 19.83 7.07
C GLY A 65 -3.48 20.59 6.71
N SER A 66 -2.56 20.68 7.66
CA SER A 66 -1.33 21.48 7.53
C SER A 66 -0.10 20.67 7.06
N LEU A 67 -0.19 19.33 7.03
CA LEU A 67 0.92 18.47 6.61
C LEU A 67 0.92 18.26 5.10
N SER A 68 2.03 18.58 4.47
CA SER A 68 2.36 18.24 3.08
C SER A 68 2.43 16.72 2.88
N LYS A 69 2.45 16.28 1.61
CA LYS A 69 2.59 14.84 1.27
C LYS A 69 3.92 14.28 1.79
N GLY A 70 5.03 15.02 1.59
CA GLY A 70 6.35 14.62 2.09
C GLY A 70 6.39 14.50 3.62
N GLU A 71 5.78 15.43 4.37
CA GLU A 71 5.74 15.35 5.84
C GLU A 71 4.95 14.13 6.35
N ARG A 72 3.84 13.79 5.69
CA ARG A 72 3.08 12.56 6.01
C ARG A 72 3.95 11.32 5.81
N GLU A 73 4.67 11.24 4.70
CA GLU A 73 5.59 10.13 4.41
C GLU A 73 6.76 10.06 5.41
N MET A 74 7.30 11.21 5.83
CA MET A 74 8.37 11.26 6.84
C MET A 74 7.91 10.65 8.17
N ILE A 75 6.69 10.98 8.63
CA ILE A 75 6.10 10.38 9.83
C ILE A 75 5.98 8.87 9.68
N ILE A 76 5.50 8.39 8.52
CA ILE A 76 5.36 6.96 8.26
C ILE A 76 6.73 6.27 8.31
N VAL A 77 7.75 6.83 7.67
CA VAL A 77 9.11 6.24 7.65
C VAL A 77 9.71 6.17 9.06
N VAL A 78 9.65 7.26 9.84
CA VAL A 78 10.21 7.30 11.20
C VAL A 78 9.52 6.29 12.12
N THR A 79 8.19 6.24 12.11
CA THR A 79 7.43 5.29 12.93
C THR A 79 7.58 3.84 12.46
N SER A 80 7.71 3.61 11.15
CA SER A 80 7.98 2.28 10.60
C SER A 80 9.37 1.77 10.94
N ALA A 81 10.38 2.65 10.93
CA ALA A 81 11.75 2.32 11.32
C ALA A 81 11.84 1.99 12.81
N ALA A 82 11.16 2.77 13.65
CA ALA A 82 11.04 2.47 15.09
C ALA A 82 10.40 1.09 15.34
N ASN A 83 9.45 0.68 14.49
CA ASN A 83 8.80 -0.64 14.55
C ASN A 83 9.49 -1.74 13.72
N GLN A 84 10.68 -1.46 13.17
CA GLN A 84 11.43 -2.40 12.31
C GLN A 84 10.59 -3.01 11.17
N CYS A 85 9.64 -2.26 10.63
CA CYS A 85 8.76 -2.73 9.56
C CYS A 85 9.42 -2.55 8.19
N LEU A 86 10.08 -3.60 7.71
CA LEU A 86 10.83 -3.58 6.45
C LEU A 86 10.02 -3.05 5.26
N TYR A 87 8.81 -3.59 5.06
CA TYR A 87 7.97 -3.19 3.91
C TYR A 87 7.67 -1.69 3.94
N CYS A 88 7.22 -1.18 5.09
CA CYS A 88 6.82 0.21 5.20
C CYS A 88 8.02 1.16 5.10
N VAL A 89 9.16 0.83 5.71
CA VAL A 89 10.38 1.65 5.61
C VAL A 89 10.84 1.75 4.15
N VAL A 90 10.88 0.63 3.42
CA VAL A 90 11.36 0.62 2.04
C VAL A 90 10.36 1.31 1.11
N ALA A 91 9.06 0.99 1.22
CA ALA A 91 8.02 1.53 0.35
C ALA A 91 7.84 3.04 0.56
N HIS A 92 7.56 3.47 1.80
CA HIS A 92 7.36 4.88 2.10
C HIS A 92 8.65 5.69 2.02
N GLY A 93 9.82 5.07 2.26
CA GLY A 93 11.10 5.70 1.99
C GLY A 93 11.32 6.01 0.50
N ALA A 94 10.82 5.17 -0.41
CA ALA A 94 10.84 5.45 -1.84
C ALA A 94 9.90 6.62 -2.20
N ILE A 95 8.68 6.63 -1.65
CA ILE A 95 7.72 7.71 -1.88
C ILE A 95 8.23 9.04 -1.32
N LEU A 96 8.81 9.04 -0.12
CA LEU A 96 9.40 10.21 0.52
C LEU A 96 10.50 10.86 -0.32
N ARG A 97 11.28 10.08 -1.10
CA ARG A 97 12.32 10.65 -2.00
C ARG A 97 11.76 11.30 -3.25
N VAL A 98 10.49 11.05 -3.58
CA VAL A 98 9.80 11.63 -4.75
C VAL A 98 9.15 12.96 -4.41
N TYR A 99 8.73 13.14 -3.15
CA TYR A 99 8.17 14.40 -2.63
C TYR A 99 9.24 15.32 -2.06
#